data_AF-A0A5C1AC23-F1
#
_entry.id   AF-A0A5C1AC23-F1
#
_cell.length_a   1.000
_cell.length_b   1.000
_cell.length_c   1.000
_cell.angle_alpha   90.00
_cell.angle_beta   90.00
_cell.angle_gamma   90.00
#
_symmetry.space_group_name_H-M   'P 1'
#
loop_
_entity.id
_entity.type
_entity.pdbx_description
1 polymer ?
#
loop_
_entity_poly.entity_id
_entity_poly.type
_entity_poly.pdbx_seq_one_letter_code
_entity_poly.pdbx_strand_id
1 'polypeptide(L)'
;MYVVNHETAGGLNPAGNALHVLAIGTDGRLTQSASPLFLPVPGTANPQGVVALRFDPEHFLAAGAGPGGVPNVKVYNAAGDPVRSFLAYDANFGGGVSVATGDVTGDGIDDIVTGAGPGGGPHVKVFDGSNGAEVDSFFAYDAGFTGGVHVGLANVDGDGRADIITGAGPGGGPHVKVFDGTDLRLVNNFFAYSPNFTGGVFVAGGDLDTDGRAEIVTGAGVGGGTHVRAFDGLTGTERVSFFAGDPTGRGGVTVGVGDFDGNGSADIVTGRGDSSTVRIFDGAAILGGTARSLADLIAYPASPLNGAFVAATDLNDDDRADIISGSTRGSQVKVFDAATQAEIESFLAFDSSFNGGVHVG
;
A
#
# COMPACT_ATOMS: atom_id res chain seq x y z
N MET A 1 -20.85 -0.32 -12.04
CA MET A 1 -21.56 -1.40 -12.76
C MET A 1 -22.27 -0.83 -13.97
N TYR A 2 -21.84 -1.17 -15.19
CA TYR A 2 -22.49 -0.71 -16.43
C TYR A 2 -23.47 -1.78 -16.92
N VAL A 3 -24.73 -1.39 -17.17
CA VAL A 3 -25.76 -2.28 -17.76
C VAL A 3 -26.01 -1.82 -19.18
N VAL A 4 -25.65 -2.65 -20.15
CA VAL A 4 -25.92 -2.38 -21.56
C VAL A 4 -27.34 -2.85 -21.88
N ASN A 5 -28.21 -1.94 -22.34
CA ASN A 5 -29.49 -2.29 -22.93
C ASN A 5 -29.40 -2.04 -24.45
N HIS A 6 -29.68 -3.06 -25.26
CA HIS A 6 -29.65 -2.92 -26.72
C HIS A 6 -31.05 -2.53 -27.23
N GLU A 7 -31.20 -1.34 -27.82
CA GLU A 7 -32.40 -1.01 -28.60
C GLU A 7 -32.34 -1.75 -29.94
N THR A 8 -33.15 -2.80 -30.11
CA THR A 8 -33.36 -3.44 -31.41
C THR A 8 -34.36 -2.65 -32.24
N ALA A 9 -33.91 -1.54 -32.84
CA ALA A 9 -34.65 -0.89 -33.92
C ALA A 9 -34.36 -1.61 -35.26
N GLY A 10 -35.12 -2.68 -35.53
CA GLY A 10 -35.44 -3.15 -36.88
C GLY A 10 -34.29 -3.61 -37.80
N GLY A 11 -34.08 -4.92 -37.87
CA GLY A 11 -33.34 -5.57 -38.96
C GLY A 11 -31.88 -5.87 -38.64
N LEU A 12 -31.41 -7.02 -39.13
CA LEU A 12 -30.06 -7.55 -38.95
C LEU A 12 -28.99 -6.50 -39.28
N ASN A 13 -28.30 -5.97 -38.27
CA ASN A 13 -27.19 -5.05 -38.48
C ASN A 13 -25.92 -5.83 -38.89
N PRO A 14 -25.11 -5.36 -39.86
CA PRO A 14 -23.78 -5.90 -40.12
C PRO A 14 -22.85 -5.61 -38.93
N ALA A 15 -21.72 -6.33 -38.82
CA ALA A 15 -20.78 -6.31 -37.70
C ALA A 15 -20.61 -4.94 -37.00
N GLY A 16 -21.04 -4.88 -35.72
CA GLY A 16 -20.88 -3.73 -34.82
C GLY A 16 -22.18 -3.38 -34.09
N ASN A 17 -22.31 -3.80 -32.83
CA ASN A 17 -23.41 -3.34 -31.98
C ASN A 17 -23.01 -2.03 -31.29
N ALA A 18 -23.88 -1.03 -31.36
CA ALA A 18 -23.72 0.24 -30.65
C ALA A 18 -23.98 0.02 -29.14
N LEU A 19 -22.96 0.24 -28.31
CA LEU A 19 -23.04 0.09 -26.86
C LEU A 19 -23.24 1.47 -26.22
N HIS A 20 -24.36 1.73 -25.55
CA HIS A 20 -24.47 2.89 -24.67
C HIS A 20 -23.93 2.53 -23.29
N VAL A 21 -23.01 3.36 -22.80
CA VAL A 21 -22.43 3.21 -21.46
C VAL A 21 -23.43 3.83 -20.47
N LEU A 22 -24.00 3.01 -19.58
CA LEU A 22 -24.86 3.48 -18.48
C LEU A 22 -24.06 3.50 -17.19
N ALA A 23 -23.68 4.68 -16.72
CA ALA A 23 -23.03 4.86 -15.42
C ALA A 23 -24.08 5.00 -14.32
N ILE A 24 -23.81 4.42 -13.14
CA ILE A 24 -24.53 4.73 -11.90
C ILE A 24 -23.64 5.69 -11.12
N GLY A 25 -24.09 6.94 -10.95
CA GLY A 25 -23.39 7.90 -10.11
C GLY A 25 -23.43 7.49 -8.64
N THR A 26 -22.54 8.07 -7.82
CA THR A 26 -22.51 7.85 -6.36
C THR A 26 -23.82 8.25 -5.65
N ASP A 27 -24.69 9.01 -6.32
CA ASP A 27 -26.04 9.38 -5.89
C ASP A 27 -27.13 8.35 -6.32
N GLY A 28 -26.74 7.24 -6.93
CA GLY A 28 -27.63 6.20 -7.44
C GLY A 28 -28.34 6.57 -8.76
N ARG A 29 -28.00 7.69 -9.40
CA ARG A 29 -28.59 8.06 -10.70
C ARG A 29 -27.93 7.35 -11.86
N LEU A 30 -28.77 6.91 -12.79
CA LEU A 30 -28.33 6.38 -14.08
C LEU A 30 -28.08 7.52 -15.07
N THR A 31 -26.89 7.58 -15.64
CA THR A 31 -26.54 8.49 -16.74
C THR A 31 -26.05 7.70 -17.95
N GLN A 32 -26.53 8.06 -19.14
CA GLN A 32 -26.21 7.39 -20.41
C GLN A 32 -25.17 8.19 -21.20
N SER A 33 -24.23 7.51 -21.87
CA SER A 33 -23.29 8.16 -22.79
C SER A 33 -23.99 8.85 -23.96
N ALA A 34 -23.51 10.06 -24.31
CA ALA A 34 -24.04 10.86 -25.42
C ALA A 34 -23.81 10.21 -26.80
N SER A 35 -22.75 9.41 -26.92
CA SER A 35 -22.42 8.64 -28.12
C SER A 35 -22.22 7.17 -27.75
N PRO A 36 -22.61 6.22 -28.63
CA PRO A 36 -22.36 4.81 -28.40
C PRO A 36 -20.89 4.44 -28.67
N LEU A 37 -20.37 3.49 -27.91
CA LEU A 37 -19.09 2.82 -28.15
C LEU A 37 -19.31 1.66 -29.13
N PHE A 38 -18.42 1.50 -30.09
CA PHE A 38 -18.46 0.38 -31.04
C PHE A 38 -17.39 -0.64 -30.65
N LEU A 39 -17.81 -1.83 -30.22
CA LEU A 39 -16.91 -2.94 -29.94
C LEU A 39 -17.01 -4.00 -31.05
N PRO A 40 -15.88 -4.57 -31.52
CA PRO A 40 -15.89 -5.70 -32.43
C PRO A 40 -16.39 -6.94 -31.69
N VAL A 41 -17.62 -7.37 -31.98
CA VAL A 41 -18.20 -8.60 -31.42
C VAL A 41 -18.01 -9.74 -32.43
N PRO A 42 -17.46 -10.90 -32.04
CA PRO A 42 -17.38 -12.07 -32.93
C PRO A 42 -18.79 -12.48 -33.39
N GLY A 43 -18.94 -12.84 -34.67
CA GLY A 43 -20.24 -13.21 -35.26
C GLY A 43 -20.94 -14.43 -34.64
N THR A 44 -20.30 -15.10 -33.68
CA THR A 44 -20.80 -16.24 -32.91
C THR A 44 -21.30 -15.86 -31.51
N ALA A 45 -21.16 -14.60 -31.08
CA ALA A 45 -21.55 -14.18 -29.74
C ALA A 45 -23.08 -14.16 -29.60
N ASN A 46 -23.56 -14.60 -28.43
CA ASN A 46 -24.97 -14.54 -28.08
C ASN A 46 -25.44 -13.06 -28.06
N PRO A 47 -26.47 -12.68 -28.83
CA PRO A 47 -26.92 -11.29 -28.93
C PRO A 47 -27.59 -10.74 -27.65
N GLN A 48 -27.73 -11.55 -26.60
CA GLN A 48 -28.21 -11.11 -25.29
C GLN A 48 -27.11 -11.31 -24.24
N GLY A 49 -26.33 -10.26 -23.99
CA GLY A 49 -25.32 -10.24 -22.95
C GLY A 49 -25.22 -8.86 -22.30
N VAL A 50 -25.11 -8.83 -20.98
CA VAL A 50 -24.69 -7.64 -20.24
C VAL A 50 -23.16 -7.66 -20.25
N VAL A 51 -22.54 -6.64 -20.83
CA VAL A 51 -21.11 -6.39 -20.69
C VAL A 51 -20.93 -5.47 -19.49
N ALA A 52 -20.46 -6.02 -18.38
CA ALA A 52 -19.95 -5.21 -17.28
C ALA A 52 -18.52 -4.80 -17.64
N LEU A 53 -18.30 -3.52 -17.93
CA LEU A 53 -16.95 -2.95 -17.94
C LEU A 53 -16.59 -2.69 -16.48
N ARG A 54 -15.63 -3.44 -15.94
CA ARG A 54 -14.96 -3.07 -14.70
C ARG A 54 -13.92 -2.03 -15.10
N PHE A 55 -13.97 -0.87 -14.47
CA PHE A 55 -12.78 -0.04 -14.39
C PHE A 55 -12.12 -0.56 -13.13
N ASP A 56 -11.02 -1.27 -13.31
CA ASP A 56 -10.17 -1.61 -12.19
C ASP A 56 -9.63 -0.28 -11.64
N PRO A 57 -9.56 -0.12 -10.31
CA PRO A 57 -8.92 1.04 -9.71
C PRO A 57 -7.56 1.24 -10.38
N GLU A 58 -7.22 2.47 -10.78
CA GLU A 58 -5.84 2.71 -11.20
C GLU A 58 -4.94 2.55 -9.97
N HIS A 59 -4.43 1.35 -9.76
CA HIS A 59 -3.40 1.09 -8.77
C HIS A 59 -2.12 1.79 -9.23
N PHE A 60 -1.58 2.61 -8.33
CA PHE A 60 -0.32 3.30 -8.57
C PHE A 60 0.64 3.05 -7.42
N LEU A 61 1.90 3.22 -7.76
CA LEU A 61 2.99 3.09 -6.81
C LEU A 61 3.43 4.49 -6.36
N ALA A 62 3.65 4.66 -5.06
CA ALA A 62 4.25 5.86 -4.50
C ALA A 62 5.65 5.59 -3.93
N ALA A 63 6.58 6.50 -4.19
CA ALA A 63 7.95 6.46 -3.68
C ALA A 63 8.26 7.74 -2.90
N GLY A 64 8.54 7.59 -1.60
CA GLY A 64 9.00 8.66 -0.71
C GLY A 64 10.52 8.66 -0.58
N ALA A 65 11.15 9.84 -0.71
CA ALA A 65 12.58 9.97 -0.49
C ALA A 65 12.93 9.73 0.98
N GLY A 66 13.92 8.88 1.25
CA GLY A 66 14.46 8.71 2.60
C GLY A 66 15.31 9.90 3.10
N PRO A 67 15.93 9.79 4.29
CA PRO A 67 16.69 10.89 4.88
C PRO A 67 17.86 11.41 4.01
N GLY A 68 18.13 12.71 4.09
CA GLY A 68 19.23 13.37 3.39
C GLY A 68 18.88 13.94 2.02
N GLY A 69 17.64 13.75 1.55
CA GLY A 69 17.06 14.40 0.38
C GLY A 69 16.00 15.42 0.77
N VAL A 70 15.52 16.20 -0.19
CA VAL A 70 14.27 16.96 -0.01
C VAL A 70 13.09 15.98 0.13
N PRO A 71 11.97 16.36 0.78
CA PRO A 71 10.89 15.43 1.11
C PRO A 71 9.98 15.21 -0.10
N ASN A 72 10.55 14.69 -1.18
CA ASN A 72 9.90 14.47 -2.46
C ASN A 72 9.17 13.12 -2.47
N VAL A 73 7.94 13.16 -2.95
CA VAL A 73 7.14 11.98 -3.27
C VAL A 73 7.00 11.91 -4.78
N LYS A 74 7.22 10.74 -5.36
CA LYS A 74 6.96 10.44 -6.76
C LYS A 74 5.92 9.34 -6.88
N VAL A 75 5.03 9.50 -7.84
CA VAL A 75 3.94 8.57 -8.12
C VAL A 75 4.17 7.98 -9.50
N TYR A 76 3.94 6.68 -9.64
CA TYR A 76 4.18 5.89 -10.84
C TYR A 76 2.91 5.12 -11.20
N ASN A 77 2.60 5.03 -12.49
CA ASN A 77 1.56 4.11 -12.94
C ASN A 77 2.05 2.64 -12.87
N ALA A 78 1.16 1.69 -13.17
CA ALA A 78 1.46 0.26 -13.28
C ALA A 78 2.65 -0.08 -14.20
N ALA A 79 2.89 0.73 -15.25
CA ALA A 79 4.01 0.55 -16.17
C ALA A 79 5.35 1.10 -15.62
N GLY A 80 5.37 1.64 -14.40
CA GLY A 80 6.57 2.25 -13.80
C GLY A 80 6.90 3.65 -14.34
N ASP A 81 6.01 4.28 -15.10
CA ASP A 81 6.20 5.64 -15.60
C ASP A 81 5.78 6.67 -14.55
N PRO A 82 6.58 7.73 -14.32
CA PRO A 82 6.23 8.76 -13.34
C PRO A 82 5.03 9.60 -13.81
N VAL A 83 3.98 9.66 -12.99
CA VAL A 83 2.75 10.44 -13.25
C VAL A 83 2.69 11.73 -12.43
N ARG A 84 3.32 11.76 -11.24
CA ARG A 84 3.32 12.93 -10.35
C ARG A 84 4.61 13.02 -9.54
N SER A 85 5.04 14.24 -9.22
CA SER A 85 6.15 14.49 -8.28
C SER A 85 5.88 15.78 -7.52
N PHE A 86 6.01 15.76 -6.20
CA PHE A 86 5.77 16.92 -5.34
C PHE A 86 6.52 16.81 -4.01
N LEU A 87 6.73 17.95 -3.35
CA LEU A 87 7.28 17.99 -2.00
C LEU A 87 6.14 17.87 -0.98
N ALA A 88 6.15 16.83 -0.15
CA ALA A 88 5.11 16.61 0.87
C ALA A 88 5.25 17.60 2.06
N TYR A 89 6.48 18.02 2.34
CA TYR A 89 6.84 18.88 3.47
C TYR A 89 7.77 20.03 3.01
N ASP A 90 8.17 20.89 3.96
CA ASP A 90 9.07 22.03 3.66
C ASP A 90 10.34 21.57 2.93
N ALA A 91 10.77 22.33 1.92
CA ALA A 91 11.92 21.95 1.09
C ALA A 91 13.24 21.83 1.87
N ASN A 92 13.35 22.46 3.06
CA ASN A 92 14.51 22.35 3.94
C ASN A 92 14.45 21.16 4.90
N PHE A 93 13.33 20.44 4.94
CA PHE A 93 13.17 19.25 5.76
C PHE A 93 13.83 18.04 5.09
N GLY A 94 14.93 17.56 5.69
CA GLY A 94 15.72 16.44 5.18
C GLY A 94 15.48 15.09 5.85
N GLY A 95 14.41 14.95 6.63
CA GLY A 95 14.13 13.74 7.42
C GLY A 95 13.57 12.56 6.62
N GLY A 96 13.22 12.79 5.36
CA GLY A 96 12.59 11.80 4.49
C GLY A 96 11.07 11.69 4.68
N VAL A 97 10.45 10.83 3.88
CA VAL A 97 9.01 10.65 3.80
C VAL A 97 8.67 9.17 3.83
N SER A 98 7.92 8.74 4.85
CA SER A 98 7.19 7.46 4.82
C SER A 98 5.97 7.66 3.93
N VAL A 99 5.62 6.67 3.09
CA VAL A 99 4.46 6.76 2.19
C VAL A 99 3.67 5.45 2.21
N ALA A 100 2.37 5.54 2.00
CA ALA A 100 1.44 4.42 1.79
C ALA A 100 0.34 4.86 0.81
N THR A 101 -0.26 3.91 0.10
CA THR A 101 -1.38 4.14 -0.83
C THR A 101 -2.64 3.36 -0.42
N GLY A 102 -3.82 3.89 -0.77
CA GLY A 102 -5.12 3.30 -0.46
C GLY A 102 -6.25 4.34 -0.49
N ASP A 103 -7.46 3.94 -0.86
CA ASP A 103 -8.63 4.82 -1.05
C ASP A 103 -9.19 5.38 0.29
N VAL A 104 -8.67 6.52 0.74
CA VAL A 104 -9.11 7.21 1.97
C VAL A 104 -10.35 8.08 1.69
N THR A 105 -10.41 8.70 0.52
CA THR A 105 -11.48 9.59 0.08
C THR A 105 -12.75 8.85 -0.37
N GLY A 106 -12.68 7.53 -0.52
CA GLY A 106 -13.78 6.63 -0.85
C GLY A 106 -14.32 6.87 -2.25
N ASP A 107 -13.46 7.30 -3.18
CA ASP A 107 -13.83 7.59 -4.57
C ASP A 107 -13.44 6.46 -5.55
N GLY A 108 -12.81 5.39 -5.02
CA GLY A 108 -12.35 4.23 -5.77
C GLY A 108 -10.98 4.40 -6.43
N ILE A 109 -10.27 5.48 -6.14
CA ILE A 109 -8.88 5.72 -6.55
C ILE A 109 -8.02 5.73 -5.28
N ASP A 110 -6.88 5.04 -5.31
CA ASP A 110 -5.98 5.07 -4.16
C ASP A 110 -5.51 6.49 -3.86
N ASP A 111 -5.41 6.87 -2.59
CA ASP A 111 -4.85 8.15 -2.17
C ASP A 111 -3.41 7.96 -1.71
N ILE A 112 -2.69 9.07 -1.49
CA ILE A 112 -1.31 9.05 -1.01
C ILE A 112 -1.29 9.59 0.40
N VAL A 113 -0.92 8.75 1.37
CA VAL A 113 -0.66 9.19 2.74
C VAL A 113 0.84 9.24 3.00
N THR A 114 1.29 10.35 3.55
CA THR A 114 2.70 10.59 3.86
C THR A 114 2.89 10.82 5.35
N GLY A 115 4.02 10.35 5.87
CA GLY A 115 4.50 10.62 7.22
C GLY A 115 5.88 11.29 7.18
N ALA A 116 6.06 12.38 7.94
CA ALA A 116 7.37 13.00 8.07
C ALA A 116 8.34 12.07 8.81
N GLY A 117 9.55 11.88 8.27
CA GLY A 117 10.59 11.07 8.90
C GLY A 117 11.33 11.76 10.07
N PRO A 118 12.44 11.15 10.56
CA PRO A 118 13.18 11.67 11.72
C PRO A 118 13.67 13.11 11.57
N GLY A 119 13.60 13.88 12.66
CA GLY A 119 13.90 15.32 12.67
C GLY A 119 12.69 16.20 12.35
N GLY A 120 11.62 15.62 11.82
CA GLY A 120 10.30 16.24 11.71
C GLY A 120 9.41 15.82 12.87
N GLY A 121 8.31 16.55 13.08
CA GLY A 121 7.24 16.09 13.97
C GLY A 121 6.52 14.85 13.40
N PRO A 122 5.61 14.21 14.14
CA PRO A 122 4.80 13.09 13.65
C PRO A 122 3.67 13.58 12.71
N HIS A 123 4.01 14.43 11.75
CA HIS A 123 3.08 15.04 10.81
C HIS A 123 2.71 14.02 9.75
N VAL A 124 1.41 13.81 9.59
CA VAL A 124 0.80 12.99 8.54
C VAL A 124 0.03 13.92 7.61
N LYS A 125 0.13 13.67 6.30
CA LYS A 125 -0.66 14.34 5.28
C LYS A 125 -1.29 13.34 4.32
N VAL A 126 -2.51 13.62 3.90
CA VAL A 126 -3.27 12.82 2.93
C VAL A 126 -3.42 13.65 1.66
N PHE A 127 -3.12 13.06 0.51
CA PHE A 127 -3.26 13.66 -0.80
C PHE A 127 -4.17 12.81 -1.67
N ASP A 128 -5.18 13.45 -2.25
CA ASP A 128 -6.14 12.84 -3.16
C ASP A 128 -5.42 12.25 -4.39
N GLY A 129 -5.62 10.97 -4.67
CA GLY A 129 -5.03 10.28 -5.81
C GLY A 129 -5.46 10.89 -7.14
N SER A 130 -6.76 11.14 -7.29
CA SER A 130 -7.41 11.63 -8.51
C SER A 130 -6.85 12.97 -8.98
N ASN A 131 -6.54 13.88 -8.06
CA ASN A 131 -6.20 15.28 -8.42
C ASN A 131 -4.96 15.85 -7.70
N GLY A 132 -4.48 15.20 -6.63
CA GLY A 132 -3.27 15.60 -5.90
C GLY A 132 -3.46 16.69 -4.87
N ALA A 133 -4.71 17.07 -4.56
CA ALA A 133 -4.99 18.02 -3.49
C ALA A 133 -4.67 17.41 -2.12
N GLU A 134 -4.08 18.20 -1.22
CA GLU A 134 -4.00 17.83 0.20
C GLU A 134 -5.42 17.86 0.80
N VAL A 135 -5.91 16.72 1.26
CA VAL A 135 -7.25 16.59 1.86
C VAL A 135 -7.20 16.68 3.38
N ASP A 136 -6.12 16.16 4.00
CA ASP A 136 -5.94 16.17 5.45
C ASP A 136 -4.48 16.38 5.87
N SER A 137 -4.31 16.92 7.09
CA SER A 137 -3.01 17.33 7.64
C SER A 137 -3.06 17.39 9.16
N PHE A 138 -2.37 16.48 9.85
CA PHE A 138 -2.44 16.40 11.31
C PHE A 138 -1.19 15.80 11.96
N PHE A 139 -1.03 15.99 13.27
CA PHE A 139 0.02 15.32 14.06
C PHE A 139 -0.55 14.08 14.73
N ALA A 140 -0.03 12.90 14.40
CA ALA A 140 -0.51 11.62 14.93
C ALA A 140 -0.12 11.39 16.41
N TYR A 141 1.00 11.99 16.84
CA TYR A 141 1.54 11.92 18.19
C TYR A 141 1.80 13.33 18.75
N ASP A 142 2.44 13.42 19.91
CA ASP A 142 2.85 14.72 20.48
C ASP A 142 3.66 15.53 19.46
N ALA A 143 3.27 16.77 19.19
CA ALA A 143 3.92 17.59 18.16
C ALA A 143 5.40 17.90 18.47
N GLY A 144 5.83 17.78 19.73
CA GLY A 144 7.22 17.90 20.15
C GLY A 144 8.05 16.62 19.96
N PHE A 145 7.42 15.50 19.62
CA PHE A 145 8.13 14.27 19.28
C PHE A 145 8.78 14.40 17.89
N THR A 146 10.11 14.25 17.81
CA THR A 146 10.84 14.46 16.54
C THR A 146 11.33 13.17 15.88
N GLY A 147 10.77 12.03 16.27
CA GLY A 147 11.12 10.73 15.67
C GLY A 147 10.46 10.48 14.32
N GLY A 148 9.52 11.34 13.92
CA GLY A 148 8.69 11.14 12.73
C GLY A 148 7.61 10.07 12.92
N VAL A 149 7.00 9.66 11.82
CA VAL A 149 5.90 8.70 11.79
C VAL A 149 5.96 7.82 10.55
N HIS A 150 5.77 6.51 10.76
CA HIS A 150 5.53 5.53 9.71
C HIS A 150 4.03 5.43 9.46
N VAL A 151 3.63 5.28 8.20
CA VAL A 151 2.22 5.23 7.78
C VAL A 151 1.93 3.93 7.03
N GLY A 152 0.72 3.42 7.22
CA GLY A 152 0.12 2.31 6.48
C GLY A 152 -1.38 2.56 6.35
N LEU A 153 -2.03 1.88 5.41
CA LEU A 153 -3.44 2.07 5.09
C LEU A 153 -4.16 0.73 5.02
N ALA A 154 -5.40 0.66 5.52
CA ALA A 154 -6.31 -0.48 5.35
C ALA A 154 -7.73 -0.15 5.85
N ASN A 155 -8.75 -0.86 5.37
CA ASN A 155 -10.12 -0.75 5.89
C ASN A 155 -10.27 -1.46 7.25
N VAL A 156 -9.94 -0.78 8.35
CA VAL A 156 -9.86 -1.38 9.69
C VAL A 156 -11.24 -1.52 10.33
N ASP A 157 -12.15 -0.56 10.10
CA ASP A 157 -13.48 -0.59 10.71
C ASP A 157 -14.59 -1.21 9.85
N GLY A 158 -14.30 -1.45 8.57
CA GLY A 158 -15.19 -2.13 7.62
C GLY A 158 -16.16 -1.20 6.90
N ASP A 159 -15.91 0.12 6.88
CA ASP A 159 -16.77 1.09 6.20
C ASP A 159 -16.55 1.19 4.67
N GLY A 160 -15.48 0.56 4.17
CA GLY A 160 -15.12 0.51 2.76
C GLY A 160 -14.14 1.61 2.32
N ARG A 161 -13.64 2.43 3.25
CA ARG A 161 -12.54 3.38 3.05
C ARG A 161 -11.28 2.85 3.72
N ALA A 162 -10.13 3.35 3.29
CA ALA A 162 -8.87 3.09 3.97
C ALA A 162 -8.72 3.97 5.21
N ASP A 163 -8.50 3.34 6.36
CA ASP A 163 -8.10 4.00 7.61
C ASP A 163 -6.59 4.22 7.65
N ILE A 164 -6.18 5.26 8.40
CA ILE A 164 -4.79 5.66 8.53
C ILE A 164 -4.16 4.99 9.74
N ILE A 165 -3.27 4.04 9.50
CA ILE A 165 -2.47 3.38 10.52
C ILE A 165 -1.15 4.11 10.65
N THR A 166 -0.80 4.52 11.87
CA THR A 166 0.44 5.24 12.15
C THR A 166 1.28 4.48 13.15
N GLY A 167 2.59 4.42 12.92
CA GLY A 167 3.59 3.90 13.84
C GLY A 167 4.57 5.00 14.24
N ALA A 168 4.85 5.16 15.53
CA ALA A 168 5.86 6.12 15.97
C ALA A 168 7.25 5.72 15.44
N GLY A 169 7.99 6.69 14.91
CA GLY A 169 9.35 6.49 14.40
C GLY A 169 10.42 6.36 15.51
N PRO A 170 11.71 6.37 15.16
CA PRO A 170 12.82 6.23 16.10
C PRO A 170 12.80 7.22 17.26
N GLY A 171 13.12 6.75 18.47
CA GLY A 171 13.06 7.53 19.71
C GLY A 171 11.69 7.53 20.38
N GLY A 172 10.63 7.17 19.65
CA GLY A 172 9.32 6.85 20.22
C GLY A 172 9.24 5.39 20.63
N GLY A 173 8.33 5.07 21.56
CA GLY A 173 7.95 3.68 21.81
C GLY A 173 7.33 3.04 20.55
N PRO A 174 7.06 1.72 20.53
CA PRO A 174 6.40 1.05 19.41
C PRO A 174 4.88 1.34 19.41
N HIS A 175 4.55 2.62 19.45
CA HIS A 175 3.19 3.13 19.58
C HIS A 175 2.53 3.07 18.21
N VAL A 176 1.36 2.45 18.15
CA VAL A 176 0.49 2.39 16.97
C VAL A 176 -0.82 3.11 17.28
N LYS A 177 -1.28 3.92 16.33
CA LYS A 177 -2.62 4.52 16.34
C LYS A 177 -3.28 4.34 14.99
N VAL A 178 -4.60 4.14 15.01
CA VAL A 178 -5.44 4.07 13.82
C VAL A 178 -6.42 5.24 13.84
N PHE A 179 -6.49 5.95 12.73
CA PHE A 179 -7.42 7.07 12.52
C PHE A 179 -8.38 6.72 11.40
N ASP A 180 -9.65 6.97 11.64
CA ASP A 180 -10.75 6.80 10.70
C ASP A 180 -10.47 7.62 9.42
N GLY A 181 -10.56 6.99 8.25
CA GLY A 181 -10.31 7.65 6.97
C GLY A 181 -11.31 8.76 6.63
N THR A 182 -12.49 8.76 7.25
CA THR A 182 -13.57 9.72 6.97
C THR A 182 -13.47 10.99 7.81
N ASP A 183 -13.16 10.86 9.11
CA ASP A 183 -13.21 11.99 10.05
C ASP A 183 -11.99 12.14 10.98
N LEU A 184 -10.94 11.35 10.75
CA LEU A 184 -9.72 11.28 11.56
C LEU A 184 -9.96 10.97 13.05
N ARG A 185 -11.12 10.43 13.42
CA ARG A 185 -11.36 9.96 14.77
C ARG A 185 -10.42 8.81 15.09
N LEU A 186 -9.88 8.82 16.30
CA LEU A 186 -9.05 7.71 16.78
C LEU A 186 -9.91 6.43 16.90
N VAL A 187 -9.57 5.43 16.10
CA VAL A 187 -10.18 4.08 16.11
C VAL A 187 -9.48 3.21 17.14
N ASN A 188 -8.14 3.22 17.16
CA ASN A 188 -7.35 2.35 18.03
C ASN A 188 -6.01 3.00 18.44
N ASN A 189 -5.43 2.54 19.56
CA ASN A 189 -4.30 3.16 20.22
C ASN A 189 -3.60 2.20 21.19
N PHE A 190 -2.45 1.62 20.82
CA PHE A 190 -1.76 0.60 21.61
C PHE A 190 -0.24 0.55 21.37
N PHE A 191 0.50 -0.16 22.22
CA PHE A 191 1.92 -0.45 21.99
C PHE A 191 2.08 -1.86 21.42
N ALA A 192 2.69 -1.98 20.23
CA ALA A 192 2.85 -3.26 19.53
C ALA A 192 3.93 -4.17 20.16
N TYR A 193 4.94 -3.55 20.79
CA TYR A 193 6.01 -4.24 21.52
C TYR A 193 6.18 -3.62 22.91
N SER A 194 7.23 -4.01 23.63
CA SER A 194 7.57 -3.41 24.93
C SER A 194 7.59 -1.88 24.84
N PRO A 195 6.87 -1.14 25.69
CA PRO A 195 6.88 0.33 25.68
C PRO A 195 8.26 0.95 25.90
N ASN A 196 9.22 0.18 26.45
CA ASN A 196 10.61 0.62 26.64
C ASN A 196 11.49 0.45 25.39
N PHE A 197 10.98 -0.21 24.35
CA PHE A 197 11.69 -0.32 23.08
C PHE A 197 11.51 0.97 22.28
N THR A 198 12.59 1.71 22.03
CA THR A 198 12.50 3.04 21.39
C THR A 198 12.96 3.04 19.93
N GLY A 199 12.94 1.87 19.27
CA GLY A 199 13.34 1.73 17.87
C GLY A 199 12.26 2.16 16.87
N GLY A 200 11.06 2.50 17.36
CA GLY A 200 9.88 2.74 16.53
C GLY A 200 9.23 1.45 16.01
N VAL A 201 8.22 1.62 15.17
CA VAL A 201 7.43 0.51 14.61
C VAL A 201 7.01 0.81 13.17
N PHE A 202 7.26 -0.14 12.26
CA PHE A 202 6.70 -0.14 10.91
C PHE A 202 5.29 -0.74 10.95
N VAL A 203 4.39 -0.24 10.12
CA VAL A 203 2.97 -0.62 10.11
C VAL A 203 2.49 -0.84 8.69
N ALA A 204 1.60 -1.81 8.52
CA ALA A 204 0.80 -2.07 7.32
C ALA A 204 -0.53 -2.68 7.79
N GLY A 205 -1.53 -2.77 6.92
CA GLY A 205 -2.77 -3.45 7.25
C GLY A 205 -3.38 -4.18 6.06
N GLY A 206 -4.21 -5.16 6.37
CA GLY A 206 -4.99 -5.92 5.38
C GLY A 206 -5.77 -7.03 6.07
N ASP A 207 -6.79 -7.54 5.39
CA ASP A 207 -7.71 -8.54 5.92
C ASP A 207 -7.07 -9.94 5.84
N LEU A 208 -6.47 -10.40 6.94
CA LEU A 208 -5.77 -11.68 6.99
C LEU A 208 -6.72 -12.85 7.23
N ASP A 209 -7.94 -12.60 7.74
CA ASP A 209 -8.91 -13.63 8.14
C ASP A 209 -10.22 -13.63 7.36
N THR A 210 -10.34 -12.75 6.37
CA THR A 210 -11.46 -12.60 5.42
C THR A 210 -12.79 -12.21 6.07
N ASP A 211 -12.76 -11.51 7.20
CA ASP A 211 -13.97 -11.03 7.88
C ASP A 211 -14.50 -9.68 7.34
N GLY A 212 -13.78 -9.07 6.39
CA GLY A 212 -14.09 -7.79 5.78
C GLY A 212 -13.47 -6.59 6.51
N ARG A 213 -12.64 -6.83 7.53
CA ARG A 213 -11.88 -5.81 8.27
C ARG A 213 -10.41 -6.16 8.29
N ALA A 214 -9.58 -5.13 8.26
CA ALA A 214 -8.16 -5.31 8.25
C ALA A 214 -7.56 -5.58 9.64
N GLU A 215 -6.67 -6.55 9.71
CA GLU A 215 -5.66 -6.62 10.76
C GLU A 215 -4.58 -5.56 10.57
N ILE A 216 -3.94 -5.20 11.68
CA ILE A 216 -2.73 -4.36 11.67
C ILE A 216 -1.52 -5.28 11.80
N VAL A 217 -0.63 -5.23 10.81
CA VAL A 217 0.66 -5.92 10.84
C VAL A 217 1.75 -4.93 11.20
N THR A 218 2.58 -5.29 12.17
CA THR A 218 3.69 -4.45 12.64
C THR A 218 5.02 -5.14 12.51
N GLY A 219 6.05 -4.37 12.16
CA GLY A 219 7.45 -4.77 12.20
C GLY A 219 8.25 -3.95 13.19
N ALA A 220 9.08 -4.59 14.01
CA ALA A 220 9.93 -3.87 14.96
C ALA A 220 10.97 -3.02 14.23
N GLY A 221 11.13 -1.76 14.63
CA GLY A 221 12.12 -0.86 14.06
C GLY A 221 13.57 -1.23 14.39
N VAL A 222 14.51 -0.35 14.05
CA VAL A 222 15.95 -0.57 14.27
C VAL A 222 16.26 -0.81 15.75
N GLY A 223 17.14 -1.77 16.04
CA GLY A 223 17.43 -2.24 17.40
C GLY A 223 16.44 -3.32 17.87
N GLY A 224 15.32 -3.51 17.17
CA GLY A 224 14.41 -4.65 17.33
C GLY A 224 14.88 -5.89 16.56
N GLY A 225 14.35 -7.05 16.95
CA GLY A 225 14.50 -8.28 16.16
C GLY A 225 13.75 -8.20 14.83
N THR A 226 13.84 -9.24 14.00
CA THR A 226 12.93 -9.45 12.86
C THR A 226 11.53 -9.88 13.29
N HIS A 227 11.03 -9.27 14.37
CA HIS A 227 9.80 -9.65 15.03
C HIS A 227 8.62 -8.97 14.34
N VAL A 228 7.74 -9.78 13.77
CA VAL A 228 6.49 -9.35 13.16
C VAL A 228 5.34 -9.76 14.06
N ARG A 229 4.32 -8.91 14.16
CA ARG A 229 3.11 -9.15 14.93
C ARG A 229 1.90 -8.72 14.12
N ALA A 230 0.80 -9.45 14.25
CA ALA A 230 -0.50 -9.00 13.73
C ALA A 230 -1.48 -8.80 14.90
N PHE A 231 -2.28 -7.76 14.79
CA PHE A 231 -3.26 -7.33 15.78
C PHE A 231 -4.63 -7.20 15.13
N ASP A 232 -5.66 -7.53 15.89
CA ASP A 232 -7.03 -7.15 15.54
C ASP A 232 -7.11 -5.62 15.46
N GLY A 233 -7.55 -5.10 14.32
CA GLY A 233 -7.44 -3.69 14.00
C GLY A 233 -8.30 -2.78 14.88
N LEU A 234 -9.42 -3.28 15.39
CA LEU A 234 -10.34 -2.52 16.24
C LEU A 234 -9.96 -2.57 17.73
N THR A 235 -9.53 -3.73 18.22
CA THR A 235 -9.27 -3.94 19.64
C THR A 235 -7.81 -3.79 20.03
N GLY A 236 -6.88 -3.91 19.07
CA GLY A 236 -5.44 -3.86 19.31
C GLY A 236 -4.93 -5.13 20.02
N THR A 237 -5.73 -6.20 20.03
CA THR A 237 -5.36 -7.48 20.63
C THR A 237 -4.39 -8.21 19.72
N GLU A 238 -3.25 -8.65 20.25
CA GLU A 238 -2.29 -9.47 19.49
C GLU A 238 -2.95 -10.79 19.08
N ARG A 239 -3.00 -11.07 17.78
CA ARG A 239 -3.49 -12.34 17.24
C ARG A 239 -2.36 -13.34 17.09
N VAL A 240 -1.20 -12.87 16.62
CA VAL A 240 -0.03 -13.72 16.35
C VAL A 240 1.27 -12.90 16.37
N SER A 241 2.37 -13.60 16.65
CA SER A 241 3.71 -13.07 16.50
C SER A 241 4.72 -14.12 16.04
N PHE A 242 5.69 -13.71 15.22
CA PHE A 242 6.73 -14.59 14.69
C PHE A 242 8.00 -13.81 14.33
N PHE A 243 9.10 -14.53 14.09
CA PHE A 243 10.33 -13.93 13.56
C PHE A 243 10.45 -14.23 12.07
N ALA A 244 10.51 -13.17 11.25
CA ALA A 244 10.62 -13.27 9.79
C ALA A 244 12.03 -13.68 9.32
N GLY A 245 13.01 -13.75 10.23
CA GLY A 245 14.36 -14.26 9.95
C GLY A 245 15.12 -14.52 11.25
N ASP A 246 16.43 -14.28 11.24
CA ASP A 246 17.26 -14.41 12.45
C ASP A 246 16.71 -13.51 13.59
N PRO A 247 16.27 -14.09 14.73
CA PRO A 247 15.77 -13.35 15.89
C PRO A 247 16.82 -12.48 16.58
N THR A 248 18.11 -12.75 16.34
CA THR A 248 19.23 -11.99 16.88
C THR A 248 19.61 -10.78 16.02
N GLY A 249 19.10 -10.71 14.79
CA GLY A 249 19.24 -9.53 13.93
C GLY A 249 18.69 -8.28 14.59
N ARG A 250 19.31 -7.12 14.34
CA ARG A 250 18.93 -5.84 14.95
C ARG A 250 18.69 -4.73 13.92
N GLY A 251 18.65 -5.08 12.63
CA GLY A 251 18.29 -4.16 11.56
C GLY A 251 16.82 -3.75 11.52
N GLY A 252 15.96 -4.36 12.34
CA GLY A 252 14.52 -4.21 12.24
C GLY A 252 13.93 -4.97 11.04
N VAL A 253 12.61 -4.89 10.91
CA VAL A 253 11.85 -5.51 9.82
C VAL A 253 10.74 -4.56 9.37
N THR A 254 10.67 -4.32 8.07
CA THR A 254 9.59 -3.59 7.40
C THR A 254 8.52 -4.58 6.97
N VAL A 255 7.27 -4.13 6.85
CA VAL A 255 6.11 -4.99 6.57
C VAL A 255 5.24 -4.36 5.50
N GLY A 256 4.68 -5.21 4.64
CA GLY A 256 3.61 -4.90 3.69
C GLY A 256 2.60 -6.04 3.73
N VAL A 257 1.38 -5.79 3.25
CA VAL A 257 0.27 -6.74 3.31
C VAL A 257 -0.48 -6.72 1.98
N GLY A 258 -0.80 -7.89 1.43
CA GLY A 258 -1.52 -8.07 0.16
C GLY A 258 -1.72 -9.55 -0.12
N ASP A 259 -2.69 -9.95 -0.95
CA ASP A 259 -2.95 -11.35 -1.29
C ASP A 259 -1.93 -11.86 -2.32
N PHE A 260 -0.86 -12.54 -1.87
CA PHE A 260 0.24 -12.93 -2.75
C PHE A 260 0.03 -14.29 -3.41
N ASP A 261 -0.77 -15.18 -2.81
CA ASP A 261 -1.05 -16.51 -3.38
C ASP A 261 -2.40 -16.60 -4.13
N GLY A 262 -3.23 -15.57 -4.04
CA GLY A 262 -4.52 -15.43 -4.74
C GLY A 262 -5.64 -16.21 -4.06
N ASN A 263 -5.56 -16.39 -2.73
CA ASN A 263 -6.54 -17.17 -1.97
C ASN A 263 -7.71 -16.32 -1.42
N GLY A 264 -7.66 -15.00 -1.60
CA GLY A 264 -8.63 -14.02 -1.11
C GLY A 264 -8.37 -13.50 0.30
N SER A 265 -7.41 -14.08 1.04
CA SER A 265 -6.92 -13.59 2.33
C SER A 265 -5.60 -12.87 2.10
N ALA A 266 -5.40 -11.76 2.80
CA ALA A 266 -4.13 -11.06 2.70
C ALA A 266 -2.99 -11.88 3.34
N ASP A 267 -1.81 -11.73 2.77
CA ASP A 267 -0.55 -12.33 3.18
C ASP A 267 0.43 -11.23 3.65
N ILE A 268 1.56 -11.63 4.24
CA ILE A 268 2.52 -10.69 4.83
C ILE A 268 3.84 -10.75 4.07
N VAL A 269 4.26 -9.63 3.49
CA VAL A 269 5.61 -9.44 2.97
C VAL A 269 6.48 -8.69 3.98
N THR A 270 7.74 -9.09 4.09
CA THR A 270 8.70 -8.50 5.02
C THR A 270 9.99 -8.15 4.33
N GLY A 271 10.54 -6.98 4.63
CA GLY A 271 11.87 -6.55 4.23
C GLY A 271 12.78 -6.41 5.44
N ARG A 272 14.04 -6.84 5.33
CA ARG A 272 15.02 -6.64 6.41
C ARG A 272 15.71 -5.30 6.27
N GLY A 273 15.90 -4.58 7.38
CA GLY A 273 16.66 -3.33 7.37
C GLY A 273 18.18 -3.54 7.21
N ASP A 274 18.68 -4.73 7.52
CA ASP A 274 20.10 -5.12 7.49
C ASP A 274 20.45 -6.12 6.38
N SER A 275 19.49 -6.47 5.50
CA SER A 275 19.67 -7.47 4.46
C SER A 275 18.75 -7.19 3.28
N SER A 276 19.20 -7.55 2.08
CA SER A 276 18.42 -7.43 0.84
C SER A 276 17.33 -8.49 0.68
N THR A 277 17.04 -9.25 1.75
CA THR A 277 16.06 -10.33 1.73
C THR A 277 14.66 -9.77 1.90
N VAL A 278 13.78 -10.16 0.99
CA VAL A 278 12.34 -10.00 1.08
C VAL A 278 11.71 -11.38 1.23
N ARG A 279 10.74 -11.52 2.14
CA ARG A 279 10.06 -12.79 2.42
C ARG A 279 8.57 -12.60 2.49
N ILE A 280 7.84 -13.53 1.90
CA ILE A 280 6.38 -13.58 1.92
C ILE A 280 5.95 -14.73 2.83
N PHE A 281 4.95 -14.48 3.66
CA PHE A 281 4.36 -15.46 4.53
C PHE A 281 2.85 -15.51 4.33
N ASP A 282 2.31 -16.72 4.32
CA ASP A 282 0.87 -16.97 4.25
C ASP A 282 0.18 -16.42 5.51
N GLY A 283 -0.72 -15.47 5.32
CA GLY A 283 -1.47 -14.80 6.38
C GLY A 283 -2.41 -15.75 7.13
N ALA A 284 -3.16 -16.57 6.39
CA ALA A 284 -4.08 -17.55 6.96
C ALA A 284 -3.34 -18.63 7.79
N ALA A 285 -2.20 -19.12 7.30
CA ALA A 285 -1.36 -20.04 8.07
C ALA A 285 -0.76 -19.37 9.31
N ILE A 286 -0.35 -18.10 9.20
CA ILE A 286 0.16 -17.32 10.33
C ILE A 286 -0.91 -17.20 11.41
N LEU A 287 -2.16 -16.84 11.06
CA LEU A 287 -3.27 -16.80 12.01
C LEU A 287 -3.57 -18.18 12.62
N GLY A 288 -3.36 -19.26 11.85
CA GLY A 288 -3.39 -20.64 12.33
C GLY A 288 -2.20 -21.05 13.23
N GLY A 289 -1.27 -20.13 13.52
CA GLY A 289 -0.11 -20.34 14.39
C GLY A 289 1.13 -20.88 13.67
N THR A 290 1.17 -20.86 12.34
CA THR A 290 2.29 -21.36 11.53
C THR A 290 2.85 -20.28 10.62
N ALA A 291 4.09 -19.86 10.86
CA ALA A 291 4.81 -18.93 9.97
C ALA A 291 5.29 -19.65 8.68
N ARG A 292 4.35 -19.94 7.76
CA ARG A 292 4.62 -20.59 6.48
C ARG A 292 5.14 -19.55 5.47
N SER A 293 6.41 -19.67 5.05
CA SER A 293 6.93 -18.87 3.94
C SER A 293 6.34 -19.35 2.62
N LEU A 294 5.84 -18.41 1.81
CA LEU A 294 5.41 -18.61 0.43
C LEU A 294 6.58 -18.42 -0.53
N ALA A 295 7.44 -17.44 -0.24
CA ALA A 295 8.56 -17.04 -1.09
C ALA A 295 9.65 -16.32 -0.30
N ASP A 296 10.90 -16.51 -0.73
CA ASP A 296 12.07 -15.77 -0.25
C ASP A 296 12.85 -15.26 -1.49
N LEU A 297 13.12 -13.96 -1.59
CA LEU A 297 13.89 -13.37 -2.70
C LEU A 297 14.95 -12.39 -2.21
N ILE A 298 15.94 -12.12 -3.08
CA ILE A 298 17.00 -11.12 -2.83
C ILE A 298 16.76 -9.92 -3.76
N ALA A 299 16.20 -8.84 -3.23
CA ALA A 299 15.83 -7.67 -4.01
C ALA A 299 17.07 -6.91 -4.54
N TYR A 300 18.08 -6.74 -3.69
CA TYR A 300 19.29 -5.96 -3.97
C TYR A 300 20.56 -6.79 -3.74
N PRO A 301 21.00 -7.62 -4.70
CA PRO A 301 22.14 -8.52 -4.51
C PRO A 301 23.50 -7.83 -4.47
N ALA A 302 23.58 -6.52 -4.73
CA ALA A 302 24.82 -5.76 -4.75
C ALA A 302 25.41 -5.55 -3.34
N SER A 303 26.73 -5.40 -3.25
CA SER A 303 27.46 -5.14 -2.00
C SER A 303 27.83 -3.65 -1.86
N PRO A 304 27.70 -3.04 -0.67
CA PRO A 304 27.13 -3.64 0.55
C PRO A 304 25.65 -3.94 0.38
N LEU A 305 25.15 -5.01 1.03
CA LEU A 305 23.73 -5.35 1.02
C LEU A 305 22.92 -4.14 1.49
N ASN A 306 21.84 -3.85 0.76
CA ASN A 306 20.88 -2.83 1.12
C ASN A 306 19.73 -3.49 1.85
N GLY A 307 19.15 -2.83 2.85
CA GLY A 307 17.87 -3.28 3.37
C GLY A 307 16.74 -3.06 2.37
N ALA A 308 15.57 -3.60 2.65
CA ALA A 308 14.37 -3.40 1.84
C ALA A 308 13.23 -2.76 2.67
N PHE A 309 12.65 -1.69 2.16
CA PHE A 309 11.28 -1.30 2.44
C PHE A 309 10.36 -2.08 1.50
N VAL A 310 9.22 -2.55 2.00
CA VAL A 310 8.28 -3.36 1.22
C VAL A 310 6.89 -2.76 1.28
N ALA A 311 6.19 -2.84 0.16
CA ALA A 311 4.76 -2.54 0.00
C ALA A 311 4.16 -3.57 -0.97
N ALA A 312 2.84 -3.56 -1.12
CA ALA A 312 2.14 -4.54 -1.92
C ALA A 312 0.89 -3.93 -2.55
N THR A 313 0.70 -4.17 -3.83
CA THR A 313 -0.52 -3.87 -4.58
C THR A 313 -0.52 -4.71 -5.85
N ASP A 314 -1.68 -5.02 -6.39
CA ASP A 314 -1.78 -5.65 -7.71
C ASP A 314 -1.52 -4.58 -8.78
N LEU A 315 -0.36 -4.63 -9.45
CA LEU A 315 -0.01 -3.68 -10.52
C LEU A 315 -0.28 -4.23 -11.91
N ASN A 316 -0.55 -5.53 -12.04
CA ASN A 316 -0.68 -6.21 -13.32
C ASN A 316 -2.09 -6.79 -13.58
N ASP A 317 -3.01 -6.55 -12.64
CA ASP A 317 -4.41 -6.97 -12.63
C ASP A 317 -4.58 -8.49 -12.77
N ASP A 318 -3.70 -9.28 -12.12
CA ASP A 318 -3.81 -10.75 -12.08
C ASP A 318 -4.52 -11.29 -10.83
N ASP A 319 -5.15 -10.40 -10.05
CA ASP A 319 -5.80 -10.65 -8.77
C ASP A 319 -4.81 -11.17 -7.69
N ARG A 320 -3.50 -10.93 -7.86
CA ARG A 320 -2.49 -11.11 -6.82
C ARG A 320 -1.72 -9.83 -6.59
N ALA A 321 -1.37 -9.58 -5.34
CA ALA A 321 -0.49 -8.48 -5.01
C ALA A 321 0.91 -8.73 -5.58
N ASP A 322 1.49 -7.68 -6.19
CA ASP A 322 2.90 -7.62 -6.53
C ASP A 322 3.73 -7.14 -5.33
N ILE A 323 4.99 -7.55 -5.30
CA ILE A 323 5.94 -7.15 -4.27
C ILE A 323 6.67 -5.90 -4.74
N ILE A 324 6.45 -4.80 -4.04
CA ILE A 324 7.19 -3.57 -4.28
C ILE A 324 8.30 -3.48 -3.24
N SER A 325 9.53 -3.36 -3.69
CA SER A 325 10.70 -3.17 -2.84
C SER A 325 11.37 -1.85 -3.13
N GLY A 326 11.61 -1.06 -2.08
CA GLY A 326 12.46 0.13 -2.08
C GLY A 326 13.77 -0.11 -1.33
N SER A 327 14.89 0.31 -1.90
CA SER A 327 16.19 0.10 -1.25
C SER A 327 16.34 1.00 -0.02
N THR A 328 16.82 0.49 1.12
CA THR A 328 17.11 1.36 2.28
C THR A 328 18.36 2.21 2.09
N ARG A 329 19.13 1.96 1.02
CA ARG A 329 20.29 2.75 0.59
C ARG A 329 20.28 2.92 -0.92
N GLY A 330 20.41 4.16 -1.38
CA GLY A 330 20.29 4.48 -2.81
C GLY A 330 18.90 4.94 -3.19
N SER A 331 18.57 4.82 -4.47
CA SER A 331 17.36 5.38 -5.08
C SER A 331 16.53 4.35 -5.83
N GLN A 332 16.84 3.06 -5.71
CA GLN A 332 16.26 2.02 -6.54
C GLN A 332 14.94 1.49 -5.96
N VAL A 333 13.97 1.32 -6.84
CA VAL A 333 12.74 0.55 -6.62
C VAL A 333 12.72 -0.64 -7.57
N LYS A 334 12.20 -1.76 -7.08
CA LYS A 334 11.99 -2.97 -7.86
C LYS A 334 10.62 -3.54 -7.57
N VAL A 335 9.98 -4.08 -8.59
CA VAL A 335 8.68 -4.75 -8.51
C VAL A 335 8.87 -6.20 -8.89
N PHE A 336 8.29 -7.12 -8.12
CA PHE A 336 8.35 -8.54 -8.38
C PHE A 336 6.95 -9.15 -8.39
N ASP A 337 6.71 -10.00 -9.36
CA ASP A 337 5.52 -10.84 -9.43
C ASP A 337 5.59 -11.87 -8.30
N ALA A 338 4.55 -11.94 -7.46
CA ALA A 338 4.59 -12.78 -6.27
C ALA A 338 4.56 -14.29 -6.59
N ALA A 339 3.90 -14.68 -7.68
CA ALA A 339 3.72 -16.06 -8.07
C ALA A 339 4.97 -16.67 -8.71
N THR A 340 5.63 -15.91 -9.57
CA THR A 340 6.80 -16.33 -10.36
C THR A 340 8.11 -15.86 -9.76
N GLN A 341 8.07 -14.88 -8.85
CA GLN A 341 9.24 -14.20 -8.26
C GLN A 341 10.09 -13.46 -9.31
N ALA A 342 9.54 -13.26 -10.50
CA ALA A 342 10.23 -12.54 -11.57
C ALA A 342 10.23 -11.03 -11.27
N GLU A 343 11.36 -10.37 -11.54
CA GLU A 343 11.41 -8.90 -11.55
C GLU A 343 10.57 -8.42 -12.74
N ILE A 344 9.48 -7.71 -12.43
CA ILE A 344 8.60 -7.07 -13.43
C ILE A 344 9.23 -5.75 -13.86
N GLU A 345 9.61 -4.92 -12.88
CA GLU A 345 10.13 -3.58 -13.11
C GLU A 345 11.31 -3.23 -12.20
N SER A 346 12.19 -2.36 -12.67
CA SER A 346 13.35 -1.87 -11.91
C SER A 346 13.80 -0.51 -12.42
N PHE A 347 13.71 0.49 -11.53
CA PHE A 347 14.00 1.88 -11.90
C PHE A 347 14.56 2.66 -10.72
N LEU A 348 15.11 3.85 -11.02
CA LEU A 348 15.58 4.79 -10.01
C LEU A 348 14.47 5.80 -9.71
N ALA A 349 13.94 5.75 -8.49
CA ALA A 349 12.95 6.72 -8.03
C ALA A 349 13.55 8.13 -7.91
N PHE A 350 14.79 8.23 -7.44
CA PHE A 350 15.51 9.50 -7.30
C PHE A 350 16.86 9.47 -8.02
N ASP A 351 17.58 10.59 -8.00
CA ASP A 351 18.89 10.69 -8.63
C ASP A 351 19.83 9.57 -8.18
N SER A 352 20.67 9.05 -9.07
CA SER A 352 21.56 7.91 -8.77
C SER A 352 22.60 8.22 -7.69
N SER A 353 22.89 9.50 -7.44
CA SER A 353 23.76 9.95 -6.35
C SER A 353 23.06 10.02 -4.98
N PHE A 354 21.72 9.99 -4.96
CA PHE A 354 20.97 9.97 -3.71
C PHE A 354 21.10 8.61 -3.02
N ASN A 355 21.34 8.64 -1.71
CA ASN A 355 21.64 7.46 -0.90
C ASN A 355 20.73 7.29 0.31
N GLY A 356 19.69 8.11 0.45
CA GLY A 356 18.78 8.10 1.60
C GLY A 356 17.82 6.91 1.66
N GLY A 357 17.73 6.14 0.57
CA GLY A 357 16.77 5.04 0.45
C GLY A 357 15.41 5.51 -0.07
N VAL A 358 14.54 4.55 -0.35
CA VAL A 358 13.21 4.79 -0.93
C VAL A 358 12.16 4.07 -0.09
N HIS A 359 11.29 4.82 0.56
CA HIS A 359 10.07 4.26 1.13
C HIS A 359 9.07 4.05 -0.01
N VAL A 360 8.39 2.90 0.00
CA VAL A 360 7.42 2.52 -1.03
C VAL A 360 6.05 2.37 -0.38
N GLY A 361 5.01 2.73 -1.12
CA GLY A 361 3.61 2.68 -0.76
C GLY A 361 2.83 2.21 -1.96
#